data_AF-A0A9Q0UMK7-F1
#
_entry.id   AF-A0A9Q0UMK7-F1
#
_cell.length_a   1.000
_cell.length_b   1.000
_cell.length_c   1.000
_cell.angle_alpha   90.00
_cell.angle_beta   90.00
_cell.angle_gamma   90.00
#
_symmetry.space_group_name_H-M   'P 1'
#
loop_
_entity.id
_entity.type
_entity.pdbx_description
1 polymer ?
#
loop_
_entity_poly.entity_id
_entity_poly.type
_entity_poly.pdbx_seq_one_letter_code
_entity_poly.pdbx_strand_id
1 'polypeptide(L)'
;MRSLELRNGEKYLVFREEWNKYKESFYTRCKTRADRETDPTMKQRLISLASNVNKIDEAMEKHDELLMEIQDNPTDLDAIVAKRRKDFTGDFFRFLALLSETYDNLEDRDGVARLVAKCMSAVSAFDKTLESLETLDAAQAKFDDILNSSSVDAACEKIKSLAKAKELDSSLILLINSAWATAKESTSVKNEILKSDSQLWQQHSPQAMTMKLRILMLYTRLPRSCTNGLR
;
A
#
# COMPACT_ATOMS: atom_id res chain seq x y z
N MET A 1 -20.75 29.99 -22.04
CA MET A 1 -20.14 30.20 -20.71
C MET A 1 -20.92 29.39 -19.67
N ARG A 2 -20.61 28.10 -19.53
CA ARG A 2 -21.35 27.20 -18.62
C ARG A 2 -20.35 26.29 -17.90
N SER A 3 -19.43 26.87 -17.14
CA SER A 3 -18.36 26.11 -16.46
C SER A 3 -17.73 26.83 -15.26
N LEU A 4 -18.44 27.73 -14.57
CA LEU A 4 -17.84 28.48 -13.44
C LEU A 4 -18.65 28.47 -12.13
N GLU A 5 -19.81 27.83 -12.05
CA GLU A 5 -20.68 27.97 -10.87
C GLU A 5 -20.54 26.87 -9.79
N LEU A 6 -19.64 25.89 -9.95
CA LEU A 6 -19.41 24.86 -8.92
C LEU A 6 -18.05 24.98 -8.20
N ARG A 7 -17.20 25.95 -8.57
CA ARG A 7 -15.83 26.09 -8.02
C ARG A 7 -15.71 26.93 -6.74
N ASN A 8 -16.78 27.59 -6.30
CA ASN A 8 -16.71 28.51 -5.15
C ASN A 8 -17.23 27.92 -3.84
N GLY A 9 -18.08 26.89 -3.86
CA GLY A 9 -18.66 26.31 -2.63
C GLY A 9 -17.62 25.64 -1.73
N GLU A 10 -16.67 24.92 -2.33
CA GLU A 10 -15.55 24.28 -1.60
C GLU A 10 -14.67 25.34 -0.91
N LYS A 11 -14.44 26.51 -1.55
CA LYS A 11 -13.61 27.59 -1.00
C LYS A 11 -14.16 28.18 0.31
N TYR A 12 -15.48 28.34 0.41
CA TYR A 12 -16.12 28.89 1.62
C TYR A 12 -16.16 27.90 2.79
N LEU A 13 -16.17 26.59 2.50
CA LEU A 13 -16.18 25.55 3.53
C LEU A 13 -14.78 25.25 4.09
N VAL A 14 -13.73 25.66 3.39
CA VAL A 14 -12.35 25.59 3.90
C VAL A 14 -12.12 26.56 5.07
N PHE A 15 -12.87 27.66 5.16
CA PHE A 15 -12.87 28.51 6.35
C PHE A 15 -13.77 27.94 7.45
N ARG A 16 -13.30 26.86 8.09
CA ARG A 16 -14.03 26.13 9.14
C ARG A 16 -14.55 27.03 10.26
N GLU A 17 -13.76 28.02 10.70
CA GLU A 17 -14.19 28.97 11.74
C GLU A 17 -15.37 29.84 11.31
N GLU A 18 -15.41 30.24 10.04
CA GLU A 18 -16.49 31.06 9.49
C GLU A 18 -17.71 30.19 9.21
N TRP A 19 -17.51 29.04 8.56
CA TRP A 19 -18.57 28.08 8.31
C TRP A 19 -19.24 27.60 9.60
N ASN A 20 -18.48 27.31 10.66
CA ASN A 20 -19.02 26.90 11.96
C ASN A 20 -19.96 27.95 12.58
N LYS A 21 -19.75 29.25 12.31
CA LYS A 21 -20.65 30.31 12.77
C LYS A 21 -21.98 30.33 12.02
N TYR A 22 -21.99 29.89 10.76
CA TYR A 22 -23.15 30.00 9.88
C TYR A 22 -23.90 28.67 9.64
N LYS A 23 -23.28 27.52 9.90
CA LYS A 23 -23.82 26.20 9.54
C LYS A 23 -25.20 25.93 10.12
N GLU A 24 -25.40 26.19 11.42
CA GLU A 24 -26.69 25.95 12.08
C GLU A 24 -27.80 26.82 11.47
N SER A 25 -27.49 28.10 11.25
CA SER A 25 -28.40 29.04 10.60
C SER A 25 -28.73 28.64 9.16
N PHE A 26 -27.74 28.13 8.41
CA PHE A 26 -27.95 27.62 7.05
C PHE A 26 -28.94 26.46 7.03
N TYR A 27 -28.68 25.40 7.83
CA TYR A 27 -29.56 24.23 7.87
C TYR A 27 -30.96 24.57 8.37
N THR A 28 -31.06 25.45 9.38
CA THR A 28 -32.35 25.92 9.91
C THR A 28 -33.16 26.67 8.85
N ARG A 29 -32.52 27.50 8.04
CA ARG A 29 -33.18 28.21 6.92
C ARG A 29 -33.61 27.25 5.81
N CYS A 30 -32.75 26.29 5.43
CA CYS A 30 -33.09 25.27 4.44
C CYS A 30 -34.31 24.45 4.87
N LYS A 31 -34.33 23.99 6.13
CA LYS A 31 -35.45 23.25 6.71
C LYS A 31 -36.73 24.09 6.76
N THR A 32 -36.66 25.27 7.36
CA THR A 32 -37.83 26.18 7.50
C THR A 32 -38.43 26.54 6.15
N ARG A 33 -37.60 26.76 5.12
CA ARG A 33 -38.08 27.07 3.78
C ARG A 33 -38.67 25.84 3.08
N ALA A 34 -38.06 24.66 3.24
CA ALA A 34 -38.59 23.42 2.69
C ALA A 34 -39.94 23.01 3.32
N ASP A 35 -40.13 23.29 4.62
CA ASP A 35 -41.38 22.98 5.33
C ASP A 35 -42.54 23.89 4.92
N ARG A 36 -42.24 25.13 4.53
CA ARG A 36 -43.22 26.13 4.06
C ARG A 36 -43.48 26.08 2.55
N GLU A 37 -42.69 25.31 1.81
CA GLU A 37 -42.77 25.24 0.36
C GLU A 37 -43.86 24.26 -0.09
N THR A 38 -44.79 24.76 -0.91
CA THR A 38 -45.88 23.97 -1.48
C THR A 38 -45.49 23.27 -2.78
N ASP A 39 -44.51 23.80 -3.53
CA ASP A 39 -43.99 23.11 -4.72
C ASP A 39 -43.10 21.92 -4.30
N PRO A 40 -43.48 20.66 -4.60
CA PRO A 40 -42.68 19.49 -4.25
C PRO A 40 -41.30 19.51 -4.91
N THR A 41 -41.15 20.12 -6.09
CA THR A 41 -39.87 20.20 -6.79
C THR A 41 -38.92 21.14 -6.07
N MET A 42 -39.40 22.33 -5.71
CA MET A 42 -38.61 23.31 -4.97
C MET A 42 -38.25 22.83 -3.56
N LYS A 43 -39.18 22.15 -2.88
CA LYS A 43 -38.93 21.49 -1.60
C LYS A 43 -37.80 20.47 -1.70
N GLN A 44 -37.84 19.59 -2.71
CA GLN A 44 -36.80 18.59 -2.92
C GLN A 44 -35.44 19.22 -3.23
N ARG A 45 -35.40 20.34 -3.96
CA ARG A 45 -34.15 21.09 -4.22
C ARG A 45 -33.51 21.63 -2.95
N LEU A 46 -34.31 22.18 -2.03
CA LEU A 46 -33.82 22.70 -0.75
C LEU A 46 -33.27 21.59 0.15
N ILE A 47 -33.94 20.44 0.19
CA ILE A 47 -33.47 19.24 0.92
C ILE A 47 -32.16 18.73 0.30
N SER A 48 -32.11 18.65 -1.03
CA SER A 48 -30.92 18.18 -1.74
C SER A 48 -29.73 19.13 -1.55
N LEU A 49 -29.98 20.44 -1.53
CA LEU A 49 -28.95 21.44 -1.24
C LEU A 49 -28.37 21.25 0.16
N ALA A 50 -29.21 21.13 1.18
CA ALA A 50 -28.77 20.89 2.55
C ALA A 50 -27.96 19.58 2.66
N SER A 51 -28.45 18.49 2.05
CA SER A 51 -27.73 17.21 2.04
C SER A 51 -26.37 17.31 1.33
N ASN A 52 -26.29 18.01 0.21
CA ASN A 52 -25.03 18.17 -0.53
C ASN A 52 -24.01 18.99 0.28
N VAL A 53 -24.43 20.09 0.91
CA VAL A 53 -23.54 20.90 1.76
C VAL A 53 -23.07 20.09 2.97
N ASN A 54 -23.94 19.28 3.58
CA ASN A 54 -23.56 18.40 4.69
C ASN A 54 -22.50 17.37 4.30
N LYS A 55 -22.61 16.76 3.11
CA LYS A 55 -21.58 15.84 2.61
C LYS A 55 -20.22 16.52 2.43
N ILE A 56 -20.21 17.77 1.98
CA ILE A 56 -18.97 18.53 1.83
C ILE A 56 -18.42 18.89 3.22
N ASP A 57 -19.26 19.32 4.16
CA ASP A 57 -18.86 19.63 5.53
C ASP A 57 -18.23 18.42 6.24
N GLU A 58 -18.87 17.26 6.18
CA GLU A 58 -18.33 15.99 6.73
C GLU A 58 -16.99 15.60 6.09
N ALA A 59 -16.84 15.81 4.77
CA ALA A 59 -15.59 15.55 4.08
C ALA A 59 -14.47 16.52 4.50
N MET A 60 -14.79 17.82 4.62
CA MET A 60 -13.84 18.84 5.07
C MET A 60 -13.43 18.59 6.53
N GLU A 61 -14.36 18.21 7.40
CA GLU A 61 -14.10 17.86 8.79
C GLU A 61 -13.09 16.72 8.92
N LYS A 62 -13.31 15.66 8.16
CA LYS A 62 -12.39 14.52 8.14
C LYS A 62 -10.98 14.91 7.68
N HIS A 63 -10.88 15.80 6.69
CA HIS A 63 -9.60 16.30 6.19
C HIS A 63 -8.90 17.21 7.18
N ASP A 64 -9.65 18.07 7.86
CA ASP A 64 -9.17 18.97 8.92
C ASP A 64 -8.65 18.17 10.13
N GLU A 65 -9.37 17.15 10.57
CA GLU A 65 -8.91 16.23 11.64
C GLU A 65 -7.60 15.52 11.28
N LEU A 66 -7.45 15.06 10.03
CA LEU A 66 -6.22 14.45 9.56
C LEU A 66 -5.07 15.47 9.53
N LEU A 67 -5.34 16.69 9.07
CA LEU A 67 -4.35 17.76 9.04
C LEU A 67 -3.88 18.12 10.47
N MET A 68 -4.80 18.27 11.42
CA MET A 68 -4.47 18.51 12.83
C MET A 68 -3.63 17.38 13.42
N GLU A 69 -3.98 16.11 13.20
CA GLU A 69 -3.21 14.97 13.71
C GLU A 69 -1.76 14.97 13.19
N ILE A 70 -1.57 15.36 11.92
CA ILE A 70 -0.24 15.51 11.28
C ILE A 70 0.54 16.71 11.87
N GLN A 71 -0.14 17.83 12.09
CA GLN A 71 0.48 19.05 12.62
C GLN A 71 0.87 18.89 14.09
N ASP A 72 0.05 18.20 14.89
CA ASP A 72 0.31 17.92 16.30
C ASP A 72 1.44 16.89 16.49
N ASN A 73 1.62 15.97 15.54
CA ASN A 73 2.61 14.88 15.63
C ASN A 73 3.52 14.83 14.38
N PRO A 74 4.33 15.87 14.12
CA PRO A 74 5.08 16.01 12.86
C PRO A 74 6.19 14.95 12.69
N THR A 75 6.61 14.29 13.77
CA THR A 75 7.62 13.21 13.76
C THR A 75 6.99 11.83 13.50
N ASP A 76 5.68 11.67 13.72
CA ASP A 76 4.98 10.39 13.64
C ASP A 76 4.20 10.21 12.32
N LEU A 77 4.55 10.96 11.29
CA LEU A 77 3.85 10.95 10.00
C LEU A 77 3.73 9.53 9.41
N ASP A 78 4.80 8.72 9.50
CA ASP A 78 4.78 7.34 8.98
C ASP A 78 3.78 6.46 9.75
N ALA A 79 3.65 6.65 11.07
CA ALA A 79 2.69 5.93 11.89
C ALA A 79 1.25 6.38 11.60
N ILE A 80 1.03 7.69 11.38
CA ILE A 80 -0.27 8.24 10.98
C ILE A 80 -0.68 7.67 9.62
N VAL A 81 0.24 7.64 8.65
CA VAL A 81 0.00 7.03 7.32
C VAL A 81 -0.35 5.55 7.46
N ALA A 82 0.37 4.78 8.27
CA ALA A 82 0.08 3.37 8.49
C ALA A 82 -1.33 3.14 9.09
N LYS A 83 -1.72 3.95 10.08
CA LYS A 83 -3.01 3.86 10.77
C LYS A 83 -4.18 4.36 9.91
N ARG A 84 -3.96 5.43 9.13
CA ARG A 84 -5.01 6.17 8.40
C ARG A 84 -4.80 6.18 6.89
N ARG A 85 -4.11 5.19 6.31
CA ARG A 85 -3.80 5.14 4.86
C ARG A 85 -4.99 5.45 3.96
N LYS A 86 -6.18 4.95 4.31
CA LYS A 86 -7.46 5.16 3.60
C LYS A 86 -7.93 6.62 3.55
N ASP A 87 -7.42 7.49 4.42
CA ASP A 87 -7.79 8.90 4.52
C ASP A 87 -6.85 9.79 3.69
N PHE A 88 -5.66 9.30 3.32
CA PHE A 88 -4.75 9.96 2.37
C PHE A 88 -5.21 9.71 0.92
N THR A 89 -6.27 10.42 0.51
CA THR A 89 -6.86 10.34 -0.83
C THR A 89 -6.52 11.57 -1.67
N GLY A 90 -6.82 11.52 -2.97
CA GLY A 90 -6.71 12.70 -3.85
C GLY A 90 -7.55 13.89 -3.36
N ASP A 91 -8.67 13.63 -2.68
CA ASP A 91 -9.53 14.68 -2.12
C ASP A 91 -8.86 15.39 -0.94
N PHE A 92 -8.13 14.66 -0.09
CA PHE A 92 -7.33 15.26 0.97
C PHE A 92 -6.23 16.18 0.39
N PHE A 93 -5.54 15.76 -0.65
CA PHE A 93 -4.51 16.59 -1.29
C PHE A 93 -5.10 17.81 -2.02
N ARG A 94 -6.30 17.67 -2.60
CA ARG A 94 -7.07 18.81 -3.12
C ARG A 94 -7.45 19.79 -2.01
N PHE A 95 -7.87 19.30 -0.85
CA PHE A 95 -8.14 20.13 0.33
C PHE A 95 -6.89 20.91 0.75
N LEU A 96 -5.72 20.27 0.83
CA LEU A 96 -4.46 20.98 1.15
C LEU A 96 -4.09 22.02 0.09
N ALA A 97 -4.29 21.73 -1.20
CA ALA A 97 -4.07 22.70 -2.26
C ALA A 97 -5.00 23.91 -2.12
N LEU A 98 -6.27 23.68 -1.80
CA LEU A 98 -7.24 24.74 -1.57
C LEU A 98 -6.89 25.57 -0.33
N LEU A 99 -6.42 24.94 0.76
CA LEU A 99 -5.91 25.63 1.94
C LEU A 99 -4.67 26.48 1.61
N SER A 100 -3.80 26.01 0.71
CA SER A 100 -2.67 26.83 0.24
C SER A 100 -3.13 28.08 -0.52
N GLU A 101 -4.27 28.04 -1.21
CA GLU A 101 -4.81 29.22 -1.90
C GLU A 101 -5.37 30.27 -0.93
N THR A 102 -5.72 29.89 0.30
CA THR A 102 -6.28 30.82 1.30
C THR A 102 -5.21 31.57 2.10
N TYR A 103 -3.96 31.12 2.10
CA TYR A 103 -2.86 31.83 2.77
C TYR A 103 -2.38 33.03 1.93
N ASP A 104 -2.20 34.18 2.57
CA ASP A 104 -1.74 35.41 1.93
C ASP A 104 -0.20 35.51 1.82
N ASN A 105 0.53 34.89 2.74
CA ASN A 105 1.99 34.94 2.77
C ASN A 105 2.63 33.70 2.11
N LEU A 106 3.84 33.88 1.59
CA LEU A 106 4.59 32.81 0.91
C LEU A 106 5.08 31.73 1.88
N GLU A 107 5.34 32.06 3.13
CA GLU A 107 5.87 31.13 4.13
C GLU A 107 4.88 30.01 4.46
N ASP A 108 3.61 30.36 4.65
CA ASP A 108 2.52 29.43 4.93
C ASP A 108 2.24 28.56 3.70
N ARG A 109 2.25 29.14 2.50
CA ARG A 109 2.12 28.39 1.24
C ARG A 109 3.24 27.37 1.06
N ASP A 110 4.48 27.77 1.30
CA ASP A 110 5.64 26.87 1.27
C ASP A 110 5.58 25.84 2.40
N GLY A 111 5.00 26.19 3.55
CA GLY A 111 4.68 25.27 4.64
C GLY A 111 3.75 24.15 4.19
N VAL A 112 2.63 24.50 3.55
CA VAL A 112 1.67 23.52 3.00
C VAL A 112 2.31 22.67 1.90
N ALA A 113 3.07 23.28 0.99
CA ALA A 113 3.75 22.54 -0.09
C ALA A 113 4.73 21.50 0.47
N ARG A 114 5.50 21.85 1.51
CA ARG A 114 6.40 20.91 2.21
C ARG A 114 5.62 19.81 2.91
N LEU A 115 4.50 20.11 3.55
CA LEU A 115 3.64 19.11 4.18
C LEU A 115 3.09 18.13 3.15
N VAL A 116 2.58 18.63 2.02
CA VAL A 116 2.10 17.80 0.90
C VAL A 116 3.19 16.85 0.40
N ALA A 117 4.41 17.37 0.17
CA ALA A 117 5.54 16.55 -0.28
C ALA A 117 5.91 15.44 0.74
N LYS A 118 5.93 15.78 2.03
CA LYS A 118 6.17 14.79 3.10
C LYS A 118 5.09 13.72 3.13
N CYS A 119 3.81 14.10 3.12
CA CYS A 119 2.68 13.16 3.11
C CYS A 119 2.74 12.23 1.89
N MET A 120 2.99 12.77 0.70
CA MET A 120 3.11 11.98 -0.53
C MET A 120 4.29 10.99 -0.47
N SER A 121 5.44 11.43 0.07
CA SER A 121 6.60 10.56 0.26
C SER A 121 6.31 9.41 1.23
N ALA A 122 5.70 9.72 2.38
CA ALA A 122 5.35 8.73 3.40
C ALA A 122 4.31 7.71 2.88
N VAL A 123 3.27 8.19 2.19
CA VAL A 123 2.26 7.34 1.53
C VAL A 123 2.91 6.42 0.49
N SER A 124 3.79 6.96 -0.37
CA SER A 124 4.49 6.16 -1.37
C SER A 124 5.41 5.11 -0.75
N ALA A 125 6.11 5.46 0.34
CA ALA A 125 6.97 4.52 1.05
C ALA A 125 6.15 3.39 1.70
N PHE A 126 5.02 3.72 2.33
CA PHE A 126 4.10 2.75 2.89
C PHE A 126 3.54 1.80 1.83
N ASP A 127 3.02 2.34 0.72
CA ASP A 127 2.44 1.54 -0.37
C ASP A 127 3.47 0.59 -1.00
N LYS A 128 4.70 1.07 -1.23
CA LYS A 128 5.80 0.23 -1.74
C LYS A 128 6.19 -0.88 -0.76
N THR A 129 6.18 -0.58 0.54
CA THR A 129 6.49 -1.58 1.56
C THR A 129 5.41 -2.65 1.62
N LEU A 130 4.14 -2.25 1.50
CA LEU A 130 3.00 -3.16 1.46
C LEU A 130 3.07 -4.06 0.21
N GLU A 131 3.31 -3.49 -0.97
CA GLU A 131 3.50 -4.24 -2.21
C GLU A 131 4.71 -5.20 -2.12
N SER A 132 5.81 -4.77 -1.51
CA SER A 132 6.97 -5.62 -1.27
C SER A 132 6.67 -6.79 -0.32
N LEU A 133 5.84 -6.58 0.71
CA LEU A 133 5.42 -7.65 1.63
C LEU A 133 4.51 -8.65 0.92
N GLU A 134 3.51 -8.16 0.18
CA GLU A 134 2.59 -9.03 -0.58
C GLU A 134 3.32 -9.88 -1.63
N THR A 135 4.31 -9.28 -2.32
CA THR A 135 5.15 -10.02 -3.27
C THR A 135 6.06 -11.04 -2.58
N LEU A 136 6.60 -10.73 -1.39
CA LEU A 136 7.41 -11.68 -0.62
C LEU A 136 6.59 -12.85 -0.08
N ASP A 137 5.39 -12.60 0.45
CA ASP A 137 4.51 -13.66 0.96
C ASP A 137 4.06 -14.61 -0.16
N ALA A 138 3.71 -14.06 -1.33
CA ALA A 138 3.38 -14.84 -2.51
C ALA A 138 4.58 -15.67 -3.00
N ALA A 139 5.78 -15.08 -3.03
CA ALA A 139 7.01 -15.79 -3.38
C ALA A 139 7.34 -16.89 -2.36
N GLN A 140 7.13 -16.66 -1.07
CA GLN A 140 7.34 -17.64 0.00
C GLN A 140 6.38 -18.82 -0.15
N ALA A 141 5.09 -18.57 -0.38
CA ALA A 141 4.11 -19.64 -0.61
C ALA A 141 4.48 -20.52 -1.83
N LYS A 142 4.95 -19.90 -2.93
CA LYS A 142 5.43 -20.64 -4.12
C LYS A 142 6.69 -21.45 -3.79
N PHE A 143 7.62 -20.88 -3.03
CA PHE A 143 8.84 -21.56 -2.62
C PHE A 143 8.54 -22.78 -1.74
N ASP A 144 7.63 -22.63 -0.77
CA ASP A 144 7.20 -23.73 0.10
C ASP A 144 6.46 -24.82 -0.68
N ASP A 145 5.62 -24.45 -1.65
CA ASP A 145 4.96 -25.41 -2.55
C ASP A 145 5.96 -26.21 -3.41
N ILE A 146 7.05 -25.58 -3.84
CA ILE A 146 8.17 -26.26 -4.52
C ILE A 146 8.84 -27.25 -3.55
N LEU A 147 9.20 -26.81 -2.34
CA LEU A 147 9.90 -27.65 -1.35
C LEU A 147 9.06 -28.84 -0.87
N ASN A 148 7.75 -28.68 -0.78
CA ASN A 148 6.82 -29.73 -0.34
C ASN A 148 6.40 -30.70 -1.47
N SER A 149 6.93 -30.53 -2.68
CA SER A 149 6.63 -31.40 -3.83
C SER A 149 7.01 -32.85 -3.58
N SER A 150 6.12 -33.81 -3.87
CA SER A 150 6.29 -35.26 -3.60
C SER A 150 7.52 -35.93 -4.22
N SER A 151 8.17 -35.32 -5.22
CA SER A 151 9.43 -35.77 -5.80
C SER A 151 10.24 -34.60 -6.39
N VAL A 152 11.51 -34.88 -6.73
CA VAL A 152 12.38 -33.95 -7.46
C VAL A 152 11.79 -33.55 -8.80
N ASP A 153 11.29 -34.52 -9.56
CA ASP A 153 10.74 -34.27 -10.88
C ASP A 153 9.45 -33.44 -10.80
N ALA A 154 8.63 -33.66 -9.75
CA ALA A 154 7.44 -32.84 -9.50
C ALA A 154 7.80 -31.38 -9.22
N ALA A 155 8.82 -31.11 -8.40
CA ALA A 155 9.30 -29.73 -8.19
C ALA A 155 9.89 -29.11 -9.48
N CYS A 156 10.60 -29.91 -10.27
CA CYS A 156 11.16 -29.48 -11.56
C CYS A 156 10.07 -29.03 -12.53
N GLU A 157 8.95 -29.78 -12.62
CA GLU A 157 7.81 -29.38 -13.43
C GLU A 157 7.12 -28.11 -12.91
N LYS A 158 7.02 -27.92 -11.58
CA LYS A 158 6.50 -26.68 -11.00
C LYS A 158 7.38 -25.46 -11.31
N ILE A 159 8.71 -25.60 -11.31
CA ILE A 159 9.61 -24.50 -11.70
C ILE A 159 9.42 -24.18 -13.18
N LYS A 160 9.31 -25.21 -14.04
CA LYS A 160 9.06 -25.01 -15.47
C LYS A 160 7.72 -24.33 -15.71
N SER A 161 6.67 -24.68 -14.96
CA SER A 161 5.37 -24.01 -15.07
C SER A 161 5.45 -22.56 -14.62
N LEU A 162 6.10 -22.27 -13.49
CA LEU A 162 6.33 -20.90 -13.00
C LEU A 162 7.16 -20.06 -13.98
N ALA A 163 8.22 -20.63 -14.58
CA ALA A 163 9.01 -19.97 -15.60
C ALA A 163 8.20 -19.67 -16.86
N LYS A 164 7.36 -20.62 -17.32
CA LYS A 164 6.45 -20.41 -18.46
C LYS A 164 5.41 -19.33 -18.18
N ALA A 165 4.91 -19.26 -16.94
CA ALA A 165 3.95 -18.25 -16.49
C ALA A 165 4.59 -16.87 -16.23
N LYS A 166 5.92 -16.74 -16.35
CA LYS A 166 6.68 -15.54 -15.94
C LYS A 166 6.49 -15.17 -14.46
N GLU A 167 6.22 -16.17 -13.64
CA GLU A 167 6.01 -16.06 -12.20
C GLU A 167 7.28 -16.40 -11.39
N LEU A 168 8.41 -16.55 -12.08
CA LEU A 168 9.72 -16.69 -11.47
C LEU A 168 10.31 -15.29 -11.20
N ASP A 169 9.63 -14.53 -10.35
CA ASP A 169 9.96 -13.15 -10.04
C ASP A 169 11.24 -13.03 -9.18
N SER A 170 11.77 -11.80 -9.06
CA SER A 170 13.01 -11.52 -8.33
C SER A 170 12.96 -11.95 -6.87
N SER A 171 11.80 -11.89 -6.22
CA SER A 171 11.62 -12.28 -4.83
C SER A 171 11.71 -13.80 -4.68
N LEU A 172 11.07 -14.57 -5.57
CA LEU A 172 11.18 -16.03 -5.60
C LEU A 172 12.62 -16.50 -5.91
N ILE A 173 13.31 -15.83 -6.85
CA ILE A 173 14.71 -16.12 -7.17
C ILE A 173 15.62 -15.88 -5.96
N LEU A 174 15.39 -14.80 -5.21
CA LEU A 174 16.15 -14.47 -4.01
C LEU A 174 15.98 -15.54 -2.93
N LEU A 175 14.74 -15.97 -2.67
CA LEU A 175 14.45 -17.03 -1.70
C LEU A 175 15.17 -18.33 -2.04
N ILE A 176 15.09 -18.77 -3.30
CA ILE A 176 15.79 -19.98 -3.78
C ILE A 176 17.31 -19.85 -3.59
N ASN A 177 17.89 -18.70 -3.92
CA ASN A 177 19.34 -18.48 -3.78
C ASN A 177 19.78 -18.40 -2.32
N SER A 178 18.98 -17.80 -1.43
CA SER A 178 19.27 -17.72 0.00
C SER A 178 19.23 -19.10 0.67
N ALA A 179 18.20 -19.89 0.37
CA ALA A 179 18.06 -21.26 0.86
C ALA A 179 19.20 -22.15 0.34
N TRP A 180 19.61 -21.95 -0.92
CA TRP A 180 20.77 -22.63 -1.49
C TRP A 180 22.08 -22.24 -0.81
N ALA A 181 22.33 -20.95 -0.58
CA ALA A 181 23.55 -20.48 0.08
C ALA A 181 23.68 -21.13 1.47
N THR A 182 22.58 -21.14 2.23
CA THR A 182 22.48 -21.79 3.53
C THR A 182 22.72 -23.31 3.44
N ALA A 183 22.11 -23.98 2.46
CA ALA A 183 22.29 -25.42 2.29
C ALA A 183 23.71 -25.81 1.84
N LYS A 184 24.34 -25.02 0.97
CA LYS A 184 25.70 -25.27 0.43
C LYS A 184 26.78 -25.22 1.51
N GLU A 185 26.57 -24.46 2.57
CA GLU A 185 27.50 -24.39 3.70
C GLU A 185 27.52 -25.68 4.54
N SER A 186 26.48 -26.51 4.44
CA SER A 186 26.38 -27.81 5.13
C SER A 186 27.33 -28.88 4.57
N THR A 187 28.01 -29.59 5.46
CA THR A 187 29.00 -30.64 5.15
C THR A 187 28.42 -31.79 4.31
N SER A 188 27.14 -32.13 4.53
CA SER A 188 26.45 -33.19 3.77
C SER A 188 26.20 -32.80 2.31
N VAL A 189 25.91 -31.52 2.06
CA VAL A 189 25.62 -30.99 0.71
C VAL A 189 26.91 -30.85 -0.09
N LYS A 190 28.02 -30.48 0.54
CA LYS A 190 29.34 -30.46 -0.12
C LYS A 190 29.70 -31.81 -0.74
N ASN A 191 29.41 -32.92 -0.06
CA ASN A 191 29.70 -34.26 -0.58
C ASN A 191 28.83 -34.63 -1.80
N GLU A 192 27.56 -34.21 -1.83
CA GLU A 192 26.65 -34.42 -2.97
C GLU A 192 26.97 -33.50 -4.16
N ILE A 193 27.39 -32.25 -3.89
CA ILE A 193 27.90 -31.33 -4.92
C ILE A 193 29.20 -31.88 -5.52
N LEU A 194 30.10 -32.43 -4.71
CA LEU A 194 31.35 -33.04 -5.22
C LEU A 194 31.10 -34.26 -6.11
N LYS A 195 30.02 -35.02 -5.89
CA LYS A 195 29.62 -36.14 -6.76
C LYS A 195 29.04 -35.68 -8.11
N SER A 196 28.63 -34.42 -8.22
CA SER A 196 27.93 -33.88 -9.39
C SER A 196 28.81 -32.82 -10.06
N ASP A 197 29.06 -32.94 -11.35
CA ASP A 197 30.13 -32.20 -12.04
C ASP A 197 30.13 -30.67 -11.82
N SER A 198 31.22 -30.13 -11.25
CA SER A 198 31.31 -28.79 -10.61
C SER A 198 31.00 -27.60 -11.54
N GLN A 199 31.13 -27.80 -12.85
CA GLN A 199 31.07 -26.74 -13.86
C GLN A 199 29.64 -26.33 -14.23
N LEU A 200 28.68 -27.25 -14.16
CA LEU A 200 27.24 -26.95 -14.33
C LEU A 200 26.67 -26.13 -13.15
N TRP A 201 27.37 -26.11 -12.00
CA TRP A 201 26.91 -25.45 -10.77
C TRP A 201 27.16 -23.95 -10.71
N GLN A 202 28.10 -23.42 -11.50
CA GLN A 202 28.45 -22.00 -11.48
C GLN A 202 27.58 -21.13 -12.40
N GLN A 203 26.74 -21.74 -13.24
CA GLN A 203 25.91 -21.00 -14.18
C GLN A 203 24.56 -20.58 -13.56
N HIS A 204 24.08 -19.37 -13.91
CA HIS A 204 22.69 -18.95 -13.68
C HIS A 204 21.76 -19.50 -14.77
N SER A 205 21.82 -20.81 -15.02
CA SER A 205 20.99 -21.52 -16.00
C SER A 205 19.76 -22.14 -15.31
N PRO A 206 18.59 -22.26 -15.97
CA PRO A 206 17.45 -23.03 -15.47
C PRO A 206 17.81 -24.46 -15.01
N GLN A 207 18.82 -25.06 -15.66
CA GLN A 207 19.37 -26.36 -15.29
C GLN A 207 20.08 -26.32 -13.93
N ALA A 208 20.86 -25.27 -13.67
CA ALA A 208 21.52 -25.07 -12.38
C ALA A 208 20.50 -24.80 -11.26
N MET A 209 19.41 -24.08 -11.54
CA MET A 209 18.34 -23.83 -10.56
C MET A 209 17.60 -25.11 -10.20
N THR A 210 17.36 -25.98 -11.19
CA THR A 210 16.82 -27.33 -10.99
C THR A 210 17.74 -28.18 -10.10
N MET A 211 19.05 -28.11 -10.32
CA MET A 211 20.05 -28.86 -9.54
C MET A 211 20.15 -28.37 -8.10
N LYS A 212 20.10 -27.04 -7.86
CA LYS A 212 20.04 -26.44 -6.52
C LYS A 212 18.83 -26.95 -5.74
N LEU A 213 17.66 -26.99 -6.37
CA LEU A 213 16.41 -27.44 -5.74
C LEU A 213 16.37 -28.95 -5.49
N ARG A 214 16.98 -29.76 -6.38
CA ARG A 214 17.17 -31.20 -6.15
C ARG A 214 17.97 -31.46 -4.87
N ILE A 215 19.02 -30.70 -4.62
CA ILE A 215 19.82 -30.80 -3.39
C ILE A 215 19.05 -30.29 -2.18
N LEU A 216 18.39 -29.13 -2.28
CA LEU A 216 17.55 -28.60 -1.20
C LEU A 216 16.50 -29.61 -0.76
N MET A 217 15.84 -30.29 -1.71
CA MET A 217 14.85 -31.31 -1.38
C MET A 217 15.42 -32.63 -0.87
N LEU A 218 16.62 -33.03 -1.31
CA LEU A 218 17.33 -34.15 -0.68
C LEU A 218 17.68 -33.80 0.77
N TYR A 219 18.10 -32.57 1.04
CA TYR A 219 18.44 -32.09 2.38
C TYR A 219 17.22 -31.98 3.30
N THR A 220 16.08 -31.50 2.82
CA THR A 220 14.85 -31.38 3.63
C THR A 220 14.12 -32.71 3.85
N ARG A 221 14.37 -33.73 3.01
CA ARG A 221 13.75 -35.06 3.11
C ARG A 221 14.61 -36.13 3.78
N LEU A 222 15.88 -35.85 4.03
CA LEU A 222 16.69 -36.73 4.86
C LEU A 222 16.10 -36.71 6.28
N PRO A 223 15.75 -37.86 6.86
CA PRO A 223 15.25 -37.91 8.22
C PRO A 223 16.30 -37.29 9.16
N ARG A 224 15.83 -36.45 10.10
CA ARG A 224 16.63 -35.81 11.18
C ARG A 224 17.45 -36.79 12.03
N SER A 225 17.36 -38.10 11.79
CA SER A 225 18.19 -39.14 12.38
C SER A 225 19.63 -39.18 11.86
N CYS A 226 19.96 -38.52 10.73
CA CYS A 226 21.34 -38.44 10.23
C CYS A 226 22.12 -37.18 10.67
N THR A 227 21.51 -36.25 11.42
CA THR A 227 22.18 -35.03 11.92
C THR A 227 22.70 -35.15 13.36
N ASN A 228 22.49 -36.27 14.04
CA ASN A 228 22.97 -36.51 15.41
C ASN A 228 24.33 -37.23 15.43
N GLY A 229 25.31 -36.65 14.76
CA GLY A 229 26.67 -37.16 14.77
C GLY A 229 27.63 -36.10 14.28
N LEU A 230 27.74 -34.99 15.03
CA LEU A 230 28.89 -34.07 15.12
C LEU A 230 28.47 -32.94 16.07
N ARG A 231 28.62 -33.19 17.37
CA ARG A 231 28.85 -32.14 18.37
C ARG A 231 30.34 -31.95 18.49
#